data_AF-A0A5P2XAN2-F1
#
_entry.id   AF-A0A5P2XAN2-F1
#
_cell.length_a   1.000
_cell.length_b   1.000
_cell.length_c   1.000
_cell.angle_alpha   90.00
_cell.angle_beta   90.00
_cell.angle_gamma   90.00
#
_symmetry.space_group_name_H-M   'P 1'
#
loop_
_entity.id
_entity.type
_entity.pdbx_description
1 polymer ?
#
loop_
_entity_poly.entity_id
_entity_poly.type
_entity_poly.pdbx_seq_one_letter_code
_entity_poly.pdbx_strand_id
1 'polypeptide(L)' 'MAGFLDRAREQVQQGLNQGKQKIDEVQAQRAGNDLLKQLGAAYYAERRGSGTPDATQGALAALEAHIATHGDGFLRA' A
#
# COMPACT_ATOMS: atom_id res chain seq x y z
N MET A 1 33.05 -0.44 31.80
CA MET A 1 31.97 0.40 31.25
C MET A 1 31.50 -0.16 29.91
N ALA A 2 30.69 -1.22 29.91
CA ALA A 2 30.24 -1.94 28.70
C ALA A 2 28.81 -1.57 28.24
N GLY A 3 28.16 -0.59 28.87
CA GLY A 3 26.73 -0.32 28.67
C GLY A 3 26.34 0.55 27.46
N PHE A 4 27.30 1.19 26.79
CA PHE A 4 27.01 2.07 25.64
C PHE A 4 27.01 1.32 24.30
N LEU A 5 27.88 0.32 24.15
CA LEU A 5 27.96 -0.52 22.95
C LEU A 5 26.74 -1.45 22.82
N ASP A 6 26.25 -2.01 23.92
CA ASP A 6 25.04 -2.85 23.91
C ASP A 6 23.78 -2.04 23.55
N ARG A 7 23.60 -0.85 24.16
CA ARG A 7 22.46 0.03 23.83
C ARG A 7 22.50 0.54 22.40
N ALA A 8 23.68 0.83 21.87
CA ALA A 8 23.83 1.24 20.47
C ALA A 8 23.40 0.12 19.50
N ARG A 9 23.75 -1.14 19.80
CA ARG A 9 23.35 -2.30 19.00
C ARG A 9 21.83 -2.53 19.05
N GLU A 10 21.22 -2.43 20.23
CA GLU A 10 19.77 -2.55 20.39
C GLU A 10 19.00 -1.43 19.68
N GLN A 11 19.46 -0.18 19.76
CA GLN A 11 18.84 0.95 19.06
C GLN A 11 18.95 0.84 17.54
N VAL A 12 20.08 0.37 17.02
CA VAL A 12 20.25 0.10 15.59
C VAL A 12 19.29 -1.00 15.14
N GLN A 13 19.16 -2.09 15.90
CA GLN A 13 18.26 -3.19 15.57
C GLN A 13 16.78 -2.76 15.59
N GLN A 14 16.38 -1.96 16.58
CA GLN A 14 15.02 -1.41 16.67
C GLN A 14 14.74 -0.38 15.56
N GLY A 15 15.69 0.52 15.28
CA GLY A 15 15.56 1.51 14.22
C GLY A 15 15.47 0.88 12.82
N LEU A 16 16.20 -0.21 12.58
CA LEU A 16 16.10 -0.96 11.33
C LEU A 16 14.75 -1.68 11.18
N ASN A 17 14.23 -2.27 12.24
CA ASN A 17 12.93 -2.95 12.20
C ASN A 17 11.77 -1.94 12.01
N GLN A 18 11.82 -0.80 12.71
CA GLN A 18 10.85 0.28 12.52
C GLN A 18 10.96 0.94 11.15
N GLY A 19 12.18 1.08 10.62
CA GLY A 19 12.42 1.60 9.27
C GLY A 19 11.82 0.70 8.18
N LYS A 20 12.00 -0.62 8.31
CA LYS A 20 11.40 -1.60 7.38
C LYS A 20 9.88 -1.56 7.41
N GLN A 21 9.29 -1.60 8.60
CA GLN A 21 7.83 -1.55 8.77
C GLN A 21 7.21 -0.29 8.15
N LYS A 22 7.80 0.89 8.40
CA LYS A 22 7.33 2.15 7.80
C LYS A 22 7.48 2.17 6.28
N ILE A 23 8.56 1.59 5.75
CA ILE A 23 8.77 1.51 4.31
C ILE A 23 7.73 0.59 3.66
N ASP A 24 7.43 -0.54 4.28
CA ASP A 24 6.44 -1.50 3.79
C ASP A 24 5.02 -0.89 3.85
N GLU A 25 4.68 -0.16 4.92
CA GLU A 25 3.42 0.59 5.04
C GLU A 25 3.29 1.65 3.94
N VAL A 26 4.34 2.44 3.70
CA VAL A 26 4.35 3.47 2.64
C VAL A 26 4.22 2.83 1.25
N GLN A 27 4.86 1.67 1.02
CA GLN A 27 4.72 0.95 -0.24
C GLN A 27 3.31 0.40 -0.42
N ALA A 28 2.72 -0.20 0.60
CA ALA A 28 1.34 -0.67 0.57
C ALA A 28 0.38 0.49 0.30
N GLN A 29 0.56 1.63 0.98
CA GLN A 29 -0.26 2.82 0.79
C GLN A 29 -0.14 3.40 -0.63
N ARG A 30 1.07 3.43 -1.19
CA ARG A 30 1.28 3.85 -2.59
C ARG A 30 0.60 2.89 -3.58
N ALA A 31 0.78 1.58 -3.38
CA ALA A 31 0.15 0.57 -4.23
C ALA A 31 -1.38 0.68 -4.19
N GLY A 32 -1.98 0.84 -3.00
CA GLY A 32 -3.41 1.08 -2.85
C GLY A 32 -3.88 2.33 -3.58
N ASN A 33 -3.14 3.45 -3.49
CA ASN A 33 -3.48 4.68 -4.20
C ASN A 33 -3.42 4.52 -5.73
N ASP A 34 -2.46 3.75 -6.24
CA ASP A 34 -2.35 3.50 -7.67
C ASP A 34 -3.49 2.59 -8.17
N LEU A 35 -3.89 1.59 -7.37
CA LEU A 35 -5.08 0.77 -7.65
C LEU A 35 -6.37 1.61 -7.69
N LEU A 36 -6.53 2.57 -6.77
CA LEU A 36 -7.68 3.50 -6.80
C LEU A 36 -7.70 4.35 -8.07
N LYS A 37 -6.55 4.87 -8.49
CA LYS A 37 -6.45 5.63 -9.75
C LYS A 37 -6.80 4.76 -10.95
N GLN A 38 -6.34 3.50 -10.98
CA GLN A 38 -6.67 2.56 -12.03
C GLN A 38 -8.17 2.25 -12.08
N LEU A 39 -8.79 1.99 -10.93
CA LEU A 39 -10.25 1.78 -10.83
C LEU A 39 -11.02 3.01 -11.30
N GLY A 40 -10.63 4.21 -10.86
CA GLY A 40 -11.26 5.46 -11.29
C GLY A 40 -11.11 5.72 -12.79
N ALA A 41 -9.94 5.41 -13.36
CA ALA A 41 -9.70 5.52 -14.79
C ALA A 41 -10.53 4.52 -15.60
N ALA A 42 -10.60 3.26 -15.15
CA ALA A 42 -11.41 2.22 -15.78
C ALA A 42 -12.90 2.58 -15.76
N TYR A 43 -13.41 3.00 -14.59
CA TYR A 43 -14.79 3.44 -14.43
C TYR A 43 -15.14 4.66 -15.27
N TYR A 44 -14.23 5.64 -15.35
CA TYR A 44 -14.42 6.82 -16.20
C TYR A 44 -14.44 6.44 -17.69
N ALA A 45 -13.55 5.54 -18.12
CA ALA A 45 -13.49 5.05 -19.49
C ALA A 45 -14.76 4.26 -19.86
N GLU A 46 -15.25 3.41 -18.96
CA GLU A 46 -16.51 2.67 -19.11
C GLU A 46 -17.69 3.65 -19.27
N ARG A 47 -17.78 4.67 -18.41
CA ARG A 47 -18.85 5.67 -18.46
C ARG A 47 -18.80 6.57 -19.69
N ARG A 48 -17.62 6.71 -20.31
CA ARG A 48 -17.40 7.39 -21.59
C ARG A 48 -17.64 6.49 -22.81
N GLY A 49 -17.93 5.20 -22.60
CA GLY A 49 -18.12 4.21 -23.68
C GLY A 49 -16.82 3.78 -24.38
N SER A 50 -15.67 4.17 -23.84
CA SER A 50 -14.34 3.82 -24.36
C SER A 50 -13.67 2.66 -23.61
N GLY A 51 -14.22 2.27 -22.46
CA GLY A 51 -13.73 1.16 -21.62
C GLY A 51 -14.73 0.02 -21.57
N THR A 52 -14.31 -1.11 -20.98
CA THR A 52 -15.15 -2.29 -20.78
C THR A 52 -15.50 -2.47 -19.31
N PRO A 53 -16.69 -3.01 -19.00
CA PRO A 53 -17.05 -3.39 -17.64
C PRO A 53 -16.06 -4.38 -17.01
N ASP A 54 -15.48 -5.28 -17.80
CA ASP A 54 -14.46 -6.23 -17.35
C ASP A 54 -13.21 -5.53 -16.80
N ALA A 55 -12.79 -4.42 -17.40
CA ALA A 55 -11.63 -3.66 -16.93
C ALA A 55 -11.89 -3.04 -15.55
N THR A 56 -13.10 -2.51 -15.35
CA THR A 56 -13.54 -1.98 -14.04
C THR A 56 -13.62 -3.10 -13.00
N GLN A 57 -14.17 -4.25 -13.36
CA GLN A 57 -14.25 -5.41 -12.47
C GLN A 57 -12.85 -5.94 -12.10
N GLY A 58 -11.92 -6.00 -13.04
CA GLY A 58 -10.55 -6.41 -12.78
C GLY A 58 -9.82 -5.45 -11.84
N ALA A 59 -9.99 -4.14 -12.04
CA ALA A 59 -9.42 -3.13 -11.15
C ALA A 59 -10.04 -3.19 -9.74
N LEU A 60 -11.33 -3.48 -9.64
CA LEU A 60 -12.02 -3.66 -8.37
C LEU A 60 -11.52 -4.90 -7.63
N ALA A 61 -11.38 -6.04 -8.32
CA ALA A 61 -10.86 -7.26 -7.73
C ALA A 61 -9.41 -7.11 -7.24
N ALA A 62 -8.58 -6.38 -7.99
CA ALA A 62 -7.20 -6.07 -7.58
C ALA A 62 -7.17 -5.19 -6.31
N LEU A 63 -8.07 -4.22 -6.22
CA LEU A 63 -8.24 -3.38 -5.03
C LEU A 63 -8.68 -4.22 -3.81
N GLU A 64 -9.66 -5.10 -3.98
CA GLU A 64 -10.14 -5.99 -2.92
C GLU A 64 -9.04 -6.94 -2.43
N ALA A 65 -8.26 -7.53 -3.34
CA ALA A 65 -7.12 -8.38 -2.99
C ALA A 65 -6.05 -7.62 -2.19
N HIS A 66 -5.79 -6.36 -2.55
CA HIS A 66 -4.87 -5.50 -1.81
C HIS A 66 -5.40 -5.20 -0.40
N ILE A 67 -6.69 -4.86 -0.27
CA ILE A 67 -7.34 -4.63 1.04
C ILE A 67 -7.29 -5.89 1.90
N ALA A 68 -7.53 -7.07 1.32
CA ALA A 68 -7.45 -8.34 2.05
C ALA A 68 -6.04 -8.63 2.59
N THR A 69 -4.99 -8.14 1.92
CA THR A 69 -3.59 -8.39 2.27
C THR A 69 -3.00 -7.32 3.19
N HIS A 70 -3.32 -6.04 2.95
CA HIS A 70 -2.69 -4.88 3.60
C HIS A 70 -3.66 -4.03 4.44
N GLY A 71 -4.96 -4.31 4.37
CA GLY A 71 -6.01 -3.51 5.00
C GLY A 71 -6.48 -2.32 4.15
N ASP A 72 -7.51 -1.64 4.65
CA ASP A 72 -8.18 -0.50 4.01
C ASP A 72 -7.60 0.86 4.43
N GLY A 73 -6.45 0.89 5.12
CA GLY A 73 -5.89 2.11 5.71
C GLY A 73 -5.60 3.21 4.69
N PHE A 74 -5.25 2.85 3.46
CA PHE A 74 -5.02 3.81 2.37
C PHE A 74 -6.29 4.52 1.87
N LEU A 75 -7.49 3.97 2.14
CA LEU A 75 -8.76 4.61 1.78
C LEU A 75 -9.12 5.80 2.68
N ARG A 76 -8.52 5.88 3.87
CA ARG A 76 -8.85 6.87 4.90
C ARG A 76 -7.84 8.02 4.99
N ALA A 77 -6.81 8.00 4.15
CA ALA A 77 -5.67 8.90 4.18
C ALA A 77 -5.96 10.26 3.52
#